data_AF-A0AAW4JU76-F1
#
_entry.id   AF-A0AAW4JU76-F1
#
_cell.length_a   1.000
_cell.length_b   1.000
_cell.length_c   1.000
_cell.angle_alpha   90.00
_cell.angle_beta   90.00
_cell.angle_gamma   90.00
#
_symmetry.space_group_name_H-M   'P 1'
#
loop_
_entity.id
_entity.type
_entity.pdbx_description
1 polymer ?
#
loop_
_entity_poly.entity_id
_entity_poly.type
_entity_poly.pdbx_seq_one_letter_code
_entity_poly.pdbx_strand_id
1 'polypeptide(L)'
;MNIFLWILQILLALHTVIGAVWKFSNSEQTVSSLKAIPHTIWLIMSIIEMFCSLSLILPALKKPLGILTPIAAICITTEMLFFSVLHIYSGDTNYGPMIYWLVVAAICAFIAYCRFLLKPIHLT
;
A
#
# COMPACT_ATOMS: atom_id res chain seq x y z
N MET A 1 -1.36 15.26 17.36
CA MET A 1 -1.79 15.01 15.97
C MET A 1 -0.57 15.25 15.09
N ASN A 2 0.10 14.19 14.63
CA ASN A 2 1.34 14.35 13.88
C ASN A 2 0.99 14.72 12.44
N ILE A 3 1.05 16.02 12.12
CA ILE A 3 0.80 16.56 10.76
C ILE A 3 1.60 15.79 9.72
N PHE A 4 2.85 15.45 10.04
CA PHE A 4 3.72 14.62 9.21
C PHE A 4 3.10 13.25 8.84
N LEU A 5 2.55 12.51 9.80
CA LEU A 5 1.92 11.21 9.53
C LEU A 5 0.65 11.36 8.68
N TRP A 6 -0.09 12.46 8.87
CA TRP A 6 -1.25 12.76 8.04
C TRP A 6 -0.88 13.03 6.59
N ILE A 7 0.17 13.82 6.36
CA ILE A 7 0.70 14.07 5.01
C ILE A 7 1.07 12.74 4.34
N LEU A 8 1.83 11.89 5.03
CA LEU A 8 2.23 10.57 4.52
C LEU A 8 1.02 9.68 4.22
N GLN A 9 0.00 9.65 5.08
CA GLN A 9 -1.21 8.86 4.85
C GLN A 9 -2.00 9.34 3.64
N ILE A 10 -2.15 10.65 3.45
CA ILE A 10 -2.89 11.21 2.31
C ILE A 10 -2.13 10.90 1.02
N LEU A 11 -0.81 11.09 1.00
CA LEU A 11 0.03 10.72 -0.15
C LEU A 11 -0.09 9.23 -0.46
N LEU A 12 -0.03 8.37 0.56
CA LEU A 12 -0.17 6.94 0.38
C LEU A 12 -1.57 6.56 -0.13
N ALA A 13 -2.62 7.17 0.40
CA ALA A 13 -3.99 6.91 -0.04
C ALA A 13 -4.19 7.31 -1.51
N LEU A 14 -3.67 8.47 -1.91
CA LEU A 14 -3.67 8.93 -3.30
C LEU A 14 -2.88 7.98 -4.21
N HIS A 15 -1.67 7.62 -3.80
CA HIS A 15 -0.84 6.64 -4.53
C HIS A 15 -1.59 5.31 -4.73
N THR A 16 -2.20 4.79 -3.66
CA THR A 16 -2.91 3.49 -3.67
C THR A 16 -4.14 3.55 -4.57
N VAL A 17 -4.95 4.61 -4.50
CA VAL A 17 -6.16 4.70 -5.35
C VAL A 17 -5.81 4.93 -6.82
N ILE A 18 -4.76 5.70 -7.11
CA ILE A 18 -4.28 5.89 -8.49
C ILE A 18 -3.81 4.54 -9.06
N GLY A 19 -3.04 3.76 -8.29
CA GLY A 19 -2.62 2.41 -8.67
C GLY A 19 -3.81 1.49 -8.93
N ALA A 20 -4.78 1.46 -8.01
CA ALA A 20 -5.99 0.64 -8.14
C ALA A 20 -6.80 0.99 -9.40
N VAL A 21 -7.04 2.28 -9.65
CA VAL A 21 -7.76 2.76 -10.83
C VAL A 21 -6.98 2.43 -12.11
N TRP A 22 -5.67 2.60 -12.09
CA TRP A 22 -4.82 2.29 -13.24
C TRP A 22 -4.89 0.81 -13.64
N LYS A 23 -4.98 -0.12 -12.67
CA LYS A 23 -5.14 -1.56 -12.91
C LYS A 23 -6.47 -1.96 -13.56
N PHE A 24 -7.52 -1.13 -13.50
CA PHE A 24 -8.75 -1.37 -14.25
C PHE A 24 -8.61 -1.02 -15.74
N SER A 25 -7.75 -0.05 -16.06
CA SER A 25 -7.51 0.40 -17.43
C SER A 25 -6.33 -0.32 -18.11
N ASN A 26 -5.52 -1.04 -17.34
CA ASN A 26 -4.29 -1.69 -17.81
C ASN A 26 -4.25 -3.14 -17.34
N SER A 27 -3.90 -4.05 -18.25
CA SER A 27 -3.67 -5.45 -17.92
C SER A 27 -2.36 -5.63 -17.16
N GLU A 28 -2.29 -6.70 -16.35
CA GLU A 28 -1.09 -7.25 -15.74
C GLU A 28 0.08 -7.41 -16.72
N GLN A 29 -0.19 -7.55 -18.02
CA GLN A 29 0.82 -7.74 -19.05
C GLN A 29 1.64 -6.47 -19.36
N THR A 30 1.15 -5.31 -18.93
CA THR A 30 1.85 -4.02 -19.08
C THR A 30 3.11 -3.94 -18.23
N VAL A 31 3.20 -4.72 -17.16
CA VAL A 31 4.41 -4.86 -16.34
C VAL A 31 4.96 -6.27 -16.56
N SER A 32 6.08 -6.36 -17.29
CA SER A 32 6.77 -7.62 -17.64
C SER A 32 6.90 -8.59 -16.47
N SER A 33 7.25 -8.06 -15.30
CA SER A 33 7.50 -8.82 -14.08
C SER A 33 6.25 -9.32 -13.36
N LEU A 34 5.07 -8.81 -13.71
CA LEU A 34 3.80 -9.17 -13.06
C LEU A 34 2.91 -10.06 -13.94
N LYS A 35 3.41 -10.50 -15.11
CA LYS A 35 2.69 -11.40 -16.04
C LYS A 35 2.27 -12.74 -15.43
N ALA A 36 2.91 -13.16 -14.33
CA ALA A 36 2.55 -14.37 -13.61
C ALA A 36 1.22 -14.24 -12.84
N ILE A 37 0.71 -13.02 -12.63
CA ILE A 37 -0.54 -12.77 -11.92
C ILE A 37 -1.71 -13.03 -12.88
N PRO A 38 -2.65 -13.94 -12.55
CA PRO A 38 -3.88 -14.08 -13.32
C PRO A 38 -4.71 -12.80 -13.30
N HIS A 39 -5.35 -12.45 -14.43
CA HIS A 39 -6.20 -11.26 -14.55
C HIS A 39 -7.26 -11.12 -13.44
N THR A 40 -7.85 -12.23 -12.99
CA THR A 40 -8.82 -12.21 -11.89
C THR A 40 -8.20 -11.73 -10.58
N ILE A 41 -6.98 -12.19 -10.26
CA ILE A 41 -6.25 -11.75 -9.06
C ILE A 41 -5.85 -10.28 -9.19
N TRP A 42 -5.41 -9.86 -10.38
CA TRP A 42 -5.09 -8.47 -10.67
C TRP A 42 -6.25 -7.52 -10.34
N LEU A 43 -7.48 -7.84 -10.76
CA LEU A 43 -8.67 -7.03 -10.47
C LEU A 43 -9.09 -7.11 -9.00
N ILE A 44 -8.98 -8.28 -8.35
CA ILE A 44 -9.26 -8.41 -6.92
C ILE A 44 -8.32 -7.53 -6.10
N MET A 45 -7.03 -7.47 -6.46
CA MET A 45 -6.05 -6.60 -5.80
C MET A 45 -6.46 -5.13 -5.92
N SER A 46 -6.90 -4.66 -7.09
CA SER A 46 -7.40 -3.29 -7.27
C SER A 46 -8.56 -2.94 -6.34
N ILE A 47 -9.50 -3.87 -6.15
CA ILE A 47 -10.62 -3.69 -5.23
C ILE A 47 -10.13 -3.57 -3.79
N ILE A 48 -9.20 -4.45 -3.37
CA ILE A 48 -8.60 -4.42 -2.03
C ILE A 48 -7.84 -3.11 -1.80
N GLU A 49 -7.07 -2.65 -2.78
CA GLU A 49 -6.35 -1.37 -2.73
C GLU A 49 -7.28 -0.17 -2.56
N MET A 50 -8.43 -0.17 -3.24
CA MET A 50 -9.45 0.88 -3.03
C MET A 50 -9.94 0.91 -1.58
N PHE A 51 -10.23 -0.26 -0.98
CA PHE A 51 -10.62 -0.34 0.43
C PHE A 51 -9.49 0.12 1.36
N CYS A 52 -8.23 -0.20 1.03
CA CYS A 52 -7.06 0.25 1.77
C CYS A 52 -6.91 1.77 1.71
N SER A 53 -7.05 2.37 0.53
CA SER A 53 -6.99 3.82 0.34
C SER A 53 -8.05 4.55 1.18
N LEU A 54 -9.29 4.06 1.17
CA LEU A 54 -10.35 4.60 2.03
C LEU A 54 -9.98 4.48 3.51
N SER A 55 -9.48 3.32 3.92
CA SER A 55 -9.07 3.01 5.30
C SER A 55 -7.93 3.89 5.82
N LEU A 56 -7.07 4.41 4.95
CA LEU A 56 -6.01 5.36 5.32
C LEU A 56 -6.55 6.74 5.69
N ILE A 57 -7.70 7.15 5.13
CA ILE A 57 -8.30 8.48 5.32
C ILE A 57 -9.41 8.46 6.39
N LEU A 58 -10.06 7.30 6.61
CA LEU A 58 -11.14 7.13 7.58
C LEU A 58 -10.90 7.69 9.01
N PRO A 59 -9.68 7.69 9.58
CA PRO A 59 -9.46 8.28 10.91
C PRO A 59 -9.78 9.77 10.99
N ALA A 60 -9.89 10.48 9.86
CA ALA A 60 -10.26 11.90 9.81
C ALA A 60 -11.73 12.11 10.19
N LEU A 61 -12.58 11.09 9.96
CA LEU A 61 -14.01 11.15 10.26
C LEU A 61 -14.32 10.72 11.70
N LYS A 62 -13.69 9.63 12.16
CA LYS A 62 -13.96 9.07 13.50
C LYS A 62 -12.67 8.53 14.15
N LYS A 63 -12.42 8.93 15.41
CA LYS A 63 -11.29 8.45 16.23
C LYS A 63 -11.16 6.91 16.34
N PRO A 64 -12.22 6.10 16.56
CA PRO A 64 -12.09 4.64 16.66
C PRO A 64 -11.62 3.98 15.35
N LEU A 65 -11.81 4.65 14.20
CA LEU A 65 -11.35 4.15 12.90
C LEU A 65 -9.83 4.30 12.71
N GLY A 66 -9.12 4.88 13.67
CA GLY A 66 -7.65 5.01 13.66
C GLY A 66 -6.90 3.70 13.48
N ILE A 67 -7.50 2.57 13.88
CA ILE A 67 -6.90 1.23 13.73
C ILE A 67 -6.93 0.72 12.29
N LEU A 68 -7.80 1.24 11.43
CA LEU A 68 -7.88 0.82 10.03
C LEU A 68 -6.67 1.28 9.21
N THR A 69 -6.08 2.43 9.55
CA THR A 69 -4.88 2.93 8.86
C THR A 69 -3.71 1.96 8.91
N PRO A 70 -3.24 1.50 10.08
CA PRO A 70 -2.09 0.61 10.10
C PRO A 70 -2.41 -0.77 9.51
N ILE A 71 -3.66 -1.24 9.57
CA ILE A 71 -4.10 -2.46 8.86
C ILE A 71 -3.96 -2.28 7.34
N ALA A 72 -4.48 -1.16 6.80
CA ALA A 72 -4.37 -0.84 5.38
C ALA A 72 -2.91 -0.69 4.95
N ALA A 73 -2.08 -0.03 5.76
CA ALA A 73 -0.66 0.13 5.48
C ALA A 73 0.09 -1.22 5.46
N ILE A 74 -0.24 -2.16 6.35
CA ILE A 74 0.32 -3.53 6.30
C ILE A 74 -0.14 -4.27 5.05
N CYS A 75 -1.40 -4.13 4.65
CA CYS A 75 -1.93 -4.75 3.43
C CYS A 75 -1.15 -4.27 2.20
N ILE A 76 -0.98 -2.95 2.05
CA ILE A 76 -0.22 -2.34 0.95
C ILE A 76 1.27 -2.77 1.01
N THR A 77 1.87 -2.80 2.21
CA THR A 77 3.24 -3.30 2.38
C THR A 77 3.39 -4.72 1.85
N THR A 78 2.45 -5.60 2.19
CA THR A 78 2.46 -7.00 1.78
C THR A 78 2.35 -7.13 0.26
N GLU A 79 1.48 -6.34 -0.37
CA GLU A 79 1.35 -6.29 -1.83
C GLU A 79 2.64 -5.82 -2.52
N MET A 80 3.26 -4.76 -2.03
CA MET A 80 4.51 -4.24 -2.61
C MET A 80 5.66 -5.27 -2.50
N LEU A 81 5.73 -5.99 -1.38
CA LEU A 81 6.68 -7.08 -1.21
C LEU A 81 6.36 -8.26 -2.14
N PHE A 82 5.09 -8.58 -2.33
CA PHE A 82 4.66 -9.62 -3.27
C PHE A 82 5.08 -9.28 -4.71
N PHE A 83 4.89 -8.05 -5.17
CA PHE A 83 5.38 -7.60 -6.47
C PHE A 83 6.91 -7.68 -6.59
N SER A 84 7.63 -7.31 -5.53
CA SER A 84 9.09 -7.42 -5.49
C SER A 84 9.55 -8.89 -5.62
N VAL A 85 8.86 -9.81 -4.97
CA VAL A 85 9.12 -11.26 -5.08
C VAL A 85 8.85 -11.75 -6.50
N LEU A 86 7.73 -11.36 -7.11
CA LEU A 86 7.42 -11.72 -8.50
C LEU A 86 8.45 -11.17 -9.50
N HIS A 87 9.01 -9.99 -9.25
CA HIS A 87 10.09 -9.44 -10.06
C HIS A 87 11.38 -10.24 -9.97
N ILE A 88 11.74 -10.72 -8.78
CA ILE A 88 12.90 -11.61 -8.64
C ILE A 88 12.66 -12.93 -9.40
N TYR A 89 11.45 -13.48 -9.32
CA TYR A 89 11.09 -14.71 -10.03
C TYR A 89 10.95 -14.55 -11.54
N SER A 90 10.60 -13.36 -12.03
CA SER A 90 10.48 -13.10 -13.47
C SER A 90 11.83 -13.11 -14.19
N GLY A 91 12.95 -12.96 -13.44
CA GLY A 91 14.30 -12.84 -13.99
C GLY A 91 14.53 -11.53 -14.75
N ASP A 92 13.64 -10.55 -14.59
CA ASP A 92 13.76 -9.25 -15.23
C ASP A 92 14.95 -8.48 -14.63
N THR A 93 15.86 -8.02 -15.48
CA THR A 93 17.05 -7.29 -15.05
C THR A 93 16.79 -5.81 -14.75
N ASN A 94 15.59 -5.31 -15.06
CA ASN A 94 15.21 -3.93 -14.78
C ASN A 94 14.67 -3.80 -13.34
N TYR A 95 15.55 -3.59 -12.38
CA TYR A 95 15.19 -3.42 -10.96
C TYR A 95 14.45 -2.12 -10.62
N GLY A 96 14.16 -1.24 -11.58
CA GLY A 96 13.47 0.04 -11.35
C GLY A 96 12.12 -0.12 -10.61
N PRO A 97 11.18 -0.95 -11.10
CA PRO A 97 9.90 -1.21 -10.44
C PRO A 97 10.07 -1.83 -9.04
N MET A 98 11.03 -2.75 -8.87
CA MET A 98 11.28 -3.37 -7.57
C MET A 98 11.75 -2.36 -6.53
N ILE A 99 12.70 -1.48 -6.88
CA ILE A 99 13.18 -0.42 -5.99
C ILE A 99 12.02 0.49 -5.59
N TYR A 100 11.17 0.86 -6.56
CA TYR A 100 9.98 1.66 -6.31
C TYR A 100 9.04 0.98 -5.30
N TRP A 101 8.69 -0.30 -5.50
CA TRP A 101 7.82 -1.03 -4.59
C TRP A 101 8.43 -1.16 -3.19
N LEU A 102 9.74 -1.42 -3.07
CA LEU A 102 10.42 -1.49 -1.79
C LEU A 102 10.39 -0.15 -1.03
N VAL A 103 10.56 0.97 -1.73
CA VAL A 103 10.43 2.31 -1.11
C VAL A 103 9.01 2.53 -0.60
N VAL A 104 7.99 2.22 -1.40
CA VAL A 104 6.59 2.33 -0.98
C VAL A 104 6.31 1.41 0.21
N ALA A 105 6.78 0.16 0.18
CA ALA A 105 6.65 -0.79 1.28
C ALA A 105 7.27 -0.25 2.58
N ALA A 106 8.46 0.33 2.51
CA ALA A 106 9.13 0.92 3.67
C ALA A 106 8.33 2.09 4.26
N ILE A 107 7.77 2.97 3.42
CA ILE A 107 6.91 4.08 3.87
C ILE A 107 5.64 3.54 4.54
N CYS A 108 5.01 2.53 3.96
CA CYS A 108 3.81 1.90 4.52
C CYS A 108 4.10 1.24 5.87
N ALA A 109 5.17 0.46 5.97
CA ALA A 109 5.61 -0.17 7.20
C ALA A 109 5.91 0.87 8.29
N PHE A 110 6.54 1.99 7.92
CA PHE A 110 6.79 3.11 8.83
C PHE A 110 5.48 3.73 9.35
N ILE A 111 4.51 3.99 8.47
CA ILE A 111 3.18 4.50 8.88
C ILE A 111 2.49 3.51 9.83
N ALA A 112 2.51 2.21 9.50
CA ALA A 112 1.91 1.17 10.33
C ALA A 112 2.58 1.11 11.72
N TYR A 113 3.91 1.09 11.75
CA TYR A 113 4.71 1.11 12.97
C TYR A 113 4.38 2.32 13.84
N CYS A 114 4.41 3.53 13.27
CA CYS A 114 4.08 4.75 14.00
C CYS A 114 2.65 4.75 14.53
N ARG A 115 1.66 4.22 13.79
CA ARG A 115 0.27 4.21 14.22
C ARG A 115 -0.04 3.10 15.24
N PHE A 116 0.67 1.97 15.22
CA PHE A 116 0.53 0.90 16.21
C PHE A 116 1.29 1.18 17.52
N LEU A 117 2.56 1.58 17.43
CA LEU A 117 3.47 1.66 18.58
C LEU A 117 3.51 3.04 19.22
N LEU A 118 3.22 4.12 18.47
CA LEU A 118 2.98 5.44 19.06
C LEU A 118 1.50 5.61 19.42
N LYS A 119 0.90 4.61 20.08
CA LYS A 119 -0.20 4.94 21.00
C LYS A 119 0.39 5.90 22.04
N PRO A 120 -0.26 7.04 22.35
CA PRO A 120 0.26 7.96 23.35
C PRO A 120 0.53 7.17 24.60
N ILE A 121 1.79 7.18 25.05
CA ILE A 121 2.21 6.71 26.37
C ILE A 121 1.32 7.47 27.35
N HIS A 122 0.18 6.89 27.71
CA HIS A 122 -0.58 7.34 28.85
C HIS A 122 0.24 6.81 30.01
N LEU A 123 1.09 7.68 30.54
CA LEU A 123 1.54 7.59 31.93
C LEU A 123 0.26 7.55 32.76
N THR A 124 -0.21 6.33 33.07
CA THR A 124 -1.13 6.07 34.19
C THR A 124 -0.32 6.05 35.47
#